data_AF-A0AAP0P630-F1
#
_entry.id   AF-A0AAP0P630-F1
#
_cell.length_a   1.000
_cell.length_b   1.000
_cell.length_c   1.000
_cell.angle_alpha   90.00
_cell.angle_beta   90.00
_cell.angle_gamma   90.00
#
_symmetry.space_group_name_H-M   'P 1'
#
loop_
_entity.id
_entity.type
_entity.pdbx_description
1 polymer ?
#
loop_
_entity_poly.entity_id
_entity_poly.type
_entity_poly.pdbx_seq_one_letter_code
_entity_poly.pdbx_strand_id
1 'polypeptide(L)'
;MWRKIKEIPFDFTRRRVSTIVETDTNSNKRDSHSDKTERLMVTKGALEKVLKVCSFVENVDTGASFPLSVGACQRIVQMEEELSHDGLQVIGVARKILRMFTLQRINVMFHDFFAWILNK
;
A
#
# COMPACT_ATOMS: atom_id res chain seq x y z
N MET A 1 11.19 4.56 -15.19
CA MET A 1 12.00 4.82 -13.98
C MET A 1 11.06 5.41 -12.95
N TRP A 2 11.09 4.94 -11.69
CA TRP A 2 10.25 5.51 -10.64
C TRP A 2 10.82 6.82 -10.12
N ARG A 3 9.98 7.85 -10.02
CA ARG A 3 10.31 9.18 -9.52
C ARG A 3 9.45 9.50 -8.30
N LYS A 4 10.07 9.95 -7.20
CA LYS A 4 9.33 10.44 -6.03
C LYS A 4 8.67 11.77 -6.35
N ILE A 5 7.37 11.87 -6.07
CA ILE A 5 6.55 13.06 -6.32
C ILE A 5 6.22 13.78 -5.03
N LYS A 6 5.81 13.03 -4.02
CA LYS A 6 5.42 13.61 -2.73
C LYS A 6 5.65 12.59 -1.61
N GLU A 7 5.79 13.10 -0.40
CA GLU A 7 5.74 12.31 0.82
C GLU A 7 4.70 12.90 1.76
N ILE A 8 3.96 12.01 2.41
CA ILE A 8 3.20 12.29 3.61
C ILE A 8 4.09 11.80 4.75
N PRO A 9 4.71 12.71 5.52
CA PRO A 9 5.66 12.34 6.55
C PRO A 9 4.96 11.56 7.67
N PHE A 10 5.77 10.95 8.53
CA PHE A 10 5.27 10.27 9.73
C PHE A 10 4.45 11.24 10.57
N ASP A 11 3.28 10.79 11.02
CA ASP A 11 2.52 11.49 12.03
C ASP A 11 2.17 10.54 13.18
N PHE A 12 2.16 11.06 14.41
CA PHE A 12 1.93 10.26 15.61
C PHE A 12 0.53 9.66 15.70
N THR A 13 -0.46 10.26 15.04
CA THR A 13 -1.85 9.79 15.00
C THR A 13 -1.96 8.55 14.11
N ARG A 14 -1.43 8.60 12.88
CA ARG A 14 -1.52 7.47 11.94
C ARG A 14 -0.41 6.44 12.14
N ARG A 15 0.75 6.86 12.66
CA ARG A 15 1.98 6.06 12.81
C ARG A 15 2.42 5.38 11.50
N ARG A 16 2.30 6.10 10.38
CA ARG A 16 2.64 5.64 9.03
C ARG A 16 3.32 6.75 8.24
N VAL A 17 4.14 6.37 7.26
CA VAL A 17 4.72 7.27 6.24
C VAL A 17 4.21 6.82 4.88
N SER A 18 3.79 7.75 4.01
CA SER A 18 3.36 7.41 2.65
C SER A 18 4.16 8.19 1.61
N THR A 19 4.68 7.50 0.60
CA THR A 19 5.42 8.11 -0.50
C THR A 19 4.67 7.88 -1.80
N ILE A 20 4.42 8.96 -2.52
CA ILE A 20 3.85 8.90 -3.87
C ILE A 20 5.01 8.90 -4.86
N VAL A 21 5.06 7.86 -5.67
CA VAL A 21 6.00 7.70 -6.78
C VAL A 21 5.24 7.64 -8.09
N GLU A 22 5.90 7.97 -9.18
CA GLU A 22 5.33 7.81 -10.51
C GLU A 22 6.34 7.23 -11.49
N THR A 23 5.86 6.55 -12.52
CA THR A 23 6.67 6.09 -13.64
C THR A 23 5.89 6.27 -14.93
N ASP A 24 6.61 6.50 -16.02
CA ASP A 24 6.02 6.43 -17.34
C ASP A 24 5.60 4.98 -17.63
N THR A 25 4.38 4.82 -18.13
CA THR A 25 3.84 3.57 -18.64
C THR A 25 3.96 3.57 -20.16
N ASN A 26 4.59 2.55 -20.71
CA ASN A 26 4.61 2.27 -22.16
C ASN A 26 3.26 1.69 -22.63
N SER A 27 2.14 2.27 -22.19
CA SER A 27 0.82 1.79 -22.55
C SER A 27 0.50 2.18 -23.99
N ASN A 28 0.45 1.19 -24.88
CA ASN A 28 -0.11 1.28 -26.24
C ASN A 28 -1.64 1.53 -26.24
N LYS A 29 -2.17 2.27 -25.26
CA LYS A 29 -3.59 2.62 -25.19
C LYS A 29 -3.82 3.74 -26.21
N ARG A 30 -4.54 3.42 -27.28
CA ARG A 30 -4.89 4.28 -28.42
C ARG A 30 -5.96 5.33 -28.08
N ASP A 31 -5.99 5.78 -26.83
CA ASP A 31 -6.94 6.77 -26.36
C ASP A 31 -6.15 8.04 -26.05
N SER A 32 -6.29 9.04 -26.91
CA SER A 32 -5.58 10.33 -26.94
C SER A 32 -5.81 11.23 -25.71
N HIS A 33 -6.26 10.67 -24.60
CA HIS A 33 -6.55 11.31 -23.30
C HIS A 33 -6.07 10.48 -22.09
N SER A 34 -5.38 9.36 -22.30
CA SER A 34 -4.85 8.57 -21.18
C SER A 34 -3.46 9.06 -20.79
N ASP A 35 -3.33 9.57 -19.56
CA ASP A 35 -2.03 9.89 -18.98
C ASP A 35 -1.10 8.69 -19.06
N LYS A 36 0.05 8.89 -19.72
CA LYS A 36 1.12 7.90 -19.89
C LYS A 36 1.90 7.65 -18.60
N THR A 37 1.35 8.00 -17.44
CA THR A 37 2.06 7.99 -16.17
C THR A 37 1.24 7.22 -15.14
N GLU A 38 1.82 6.16 -14.60
CA GLU A 38 1.27 5.44 -13.46
C GLU A 38 1.80 6.08 -12.17
N ARG A 39 0.90 6.38 -11.24
CA ARG A 39 1.23 6.86 -9.91
C ARG A 39 0.91 5.80 -8.87
N LEU A 40 1.84 5.56 -7.97
CA LEU A 40 1.71 4.62 -6.87
C LEU A 40 1.93 5.35 -5.55
N MET A 41 1.00 5.20 -4.60
CA MET A 41 1.24 5.52 -3.21
C MET A 41 1.73 4.27 -2.49
N VAL A 42 2.91 4.34 -1.90
CA VAL A 42 3.45 3.29 -1.02
C VAL A 42 3.38 3.78 0.42
N THR A 43 2.78 3.03 1.33
CA THR A 43 2.66 3.39 2.75
C THR A 43 3.38 2.37 3.60
N LYS A 44 4.22 2.79 4.54
CA LYS A 44 4.91 1.90 5.48
C LYS A 44 4.64 2.30 6.94
N GLY A 45 4.62 1.34 7.84
CA GLY A 45 4.44 1.56 9.27
C GLY A 45 4.32 0.27 10.07
N ALA A 46 3.86 0.37 11.32
CA ALA A 46 3.50 -0.81 12.12
C ALA A 46 2.38 -1.59 11.40
N LEU A 47 2.45 -2.93 11.42
CA LEU A 47 1.57 -3.78 10.61
C LEU A 47 0.09 -3.53 10.92
N GLU A 48 -0.28 -3.54 12.19
CA GLU A 48 -1.64 -3.24 12.67
C GLU A 48 -2.18 -1.90 12.11
N LYS A 49 -1.31 -0.87 12.03
CA LYS A 49 -1.71 0.46 11.54
C LYS A 49 -1.87 0.48 10.03
N VAL A 50 -1.10 -0.33 9.30
CA VAL A 50 -1.22 -0.47 7.85
C VAL A 50 -2.46 -1.29 7.51
N LEU A 51 -2.67 -2.45 8.15
CA LEU A 51 -3.86 -3.29 7.95
C LEU A 51 -5.17 -2.53 8.19
N LYS A 52 -5.21 -1.64 9.18
CA LYS A 52 -6.38 -0.78 9.48
C LYS A 52 -6.84 0.11 8.34
N VAL A 53 -5.96 0.40 7.37
CA VAL A 53 -6.35 1.15 6.17
C VAL A 53 -6.52 0.24 4.97
N CYS A 54 -6.17 -1.04 5.04
CA CYS A 54 -6.24 -1.99 3.93
C CYS A 54 -7.63 -2.58 3.70
N SER A 55 -7.93 -2.81 2.42
CA SER A 55 -9.15 -3.46 1.96
C SER A 55 -8.85 -4.80 1.27
N PHE A 56 -7.60 -5.01 0.85
CA PHE A 56 -7.16 -6.19 0.12
C PHE A 56 -5.81 -6.68 0.65
N VAL A 57 -5.54 -7.96 0.43
CA VAL A 57 -4.23 -8.58 0.64
C VAL A 57 -3.86 -9.38 -0.61
N GLU A 58 -2.58 -9.42 -0.90
CA GLU A 58 -2.02 -10.13 -2.06
C GLU A 58 -1.20 -11.31 -1.59
N ASN A 59 -1.41 -12.47 -2.20
CA ASN A 59 -0.55 -13.61 -2.01
C ASN A 59 0.68 -13.45 -2.91
N VAL A 60 1.87 -13.44 -2.32
CA VAL A 60 3.13 -13.14 -3.02
C VAL A 60 3.48 -14.22 -4.06
N ASP A 61 3.17 -15.48 -3.78
CA ASP A 61 3.52 -16.60 -4.65
C ASP A 61 2.67 -16.63 -5.93
N THR A 62 1.39 -16.26 -5.80
CA THR A 62 0.41 -16.33 -6.88
C THR A 62 0.13 -14.97 -7.53
N GLY A 63 0.49 -13.86 -6.87
CA GLY A 63 0.11 -12.50 -7.26
C GLY A 63 -1.39 -12.22 -7.14
N ALA A 64 -2.17 -13.15 -6.58
CA ALA A 64 -3.62 -13.03 -6.49
C ALA A 64 -4.01 -12.09 -5.33
N SER A 65 -4.93 -11.18 -5.62
CA SER A 65 -5.49 -10.22 -4.67
C SER A 65 -6.85 -10.69 -4.16
N PHE A 66 -7.05 -10.64 -2.85
CA PHE A 66 -8.30 -11.01 -2.19
C PHE A 66 -8.71 -9.95 -1.16
N PRO A 67 -10.01 -9.78 -0.88
CA PRO A 67 -10.46 -8.89 0.18
C PRO A 67 -9.82 -9.24 1.53
N LEU A 68 -9.42 -8.21 2.28
CA LEU A 68 -8.89 -8.39 3.63
C LEU A 68 -10.04 -8.75 4.59
N SER A 69 -10.33 -10.03 4.69
CA SER A 69 -11.32 -10.55 5.63
C SER A 69 -10.79 -10.50 7.07
N VAL A 70 -11.68 -10.57 8.05
CA VAL A 70 -11.32 -10.65 9.48
C VAL A 70 -10.36 -11.82 9.74
N GLY A 71 -10.64 -12.99 9.17
CA GLY A 71 -9.78 -14.17 9.31
C GLY A 71 -8.41 -13.99 8.64
N ALA A 72 -8.33 -13.32 7.49
CA ALA A 72 -7.05 -12.99 6.87
C ALA A 72 -6.25 -12.00 7.74
N CYS A 73 -6.91 -10.97 8.27
CA CYS A 73 -6.28 -10.00 9.16
C CYS A 73 -5.74 -10.67 10.43
N GLN A 74 -6.52 -11.55 11.07
CA GLN A 74 -6.08 -12.29 12.26
C GLN A 74 -4.85 -13.15 11.99
N ARG A 75 -4.84 -13.91 10.88
CA ARG A 75 -3.67 -14.71 10.49
C ARG A 75 -2.41 -13.85 10.32
N ILE A 76 -2.54 -12.70 9.67
CA ILE A 76 -1.40 -11.79 9.43
C ILE A 76 -0.86 -11.21 10.75
N VAL A 77 -1.74 -10.85 11.69
CA VAL A 77 -1.32 -10.38 13.02
C VAL A 77 -0.67 -11.50 13.83
N GLN A 78 -1.19 -12.72 13.78
CA GLN A 78 -0.56 -13.86 14.43
C GLN A 78 0.86 -14.12 13.89
N MET A 79 1.05 -14.01 12.57
CA MET A 79 2.39 -14.10 11.97
C MET A 79 3.34 -12.99 12.48
N GLU A 80 2.85 -11.78 12.72
CA GLU A 80 3.66 -10.72 13.34
C GLU A 80 4.07 -11.06 14.77
N GLU A 81 3.18 -11.66 15.56
CA GLU A 81 3.48 -12.11 16.92
C GLU A 81 4.51 -13.23 16.92
N GLU A 82 4.37 -14.23 16.04
CA GLU A 82 5.33 -15.32 15.87
C GLU A 82 6.72 -14.79 15.49
N LEU A 83 6.80 -13.92 14.48
CA LEU A 83 8.06 -13.28 14.09
C LEU A 83 8.65 -12.41 15.21
N SER A 84 7.80 -11.73 15.97
CA SER A 84 8.24 -10.93 17.12
C SER A 84 8.80 -11.82 18.24
N HIS A 85 8.24 -13.02 18.46
CA HIS A 85 8.80 -13.99 19.41
C HIS A 85 10.17 -14.49 18.97
N ASP A 86 10.41 -14.58 17.67
CA ASP A 86 11.72 -14.88 17.09
C ASP A 86 12.69 -13.67 17.11
N GLY A 87 12.27 -12.54 17.69
CA GLY A 87 13.07 -11.32 17.80
C GLY A 87 13.12 -10.49 16.51
N LEU A 88 12.28 -10.81 15.52
CA LEU A 88 12.23 -10.10 14.24
C LEU A 88 11.30 -8.90 14.32
N GLN A 89 11.70 -7.80 13.68
CA GLN A 89 10.88 -6.62 13.56
C GLN A 89 10.08 -6.66 12.25
N VAL A 90 8.75 -6.61 12.38
CA VAL A 90 7.84 -6.57 11.24
C VAL A 90 7.47 -5.13 10.88
N ILE A 91 7.56 -4.81 9.59
CA ILE A 91 7.06 -3.56 9.01
C ILE A 91 5.99 -3.88 7.99
N GLY A 92 4.80 -3.31 8.19
CA GLY A 92 3.72 -3.37 7.22
C GLY A 92 3.97 -2.41 6.05
N VAL A 93 3.75 -2.85 4.81
CA VAL A 93 3.83 -2.00 3.61
C VAL A 93 2.62 -2.16 2.71
N ALA A 94 1.96 -1.05 2.41
CA ALA A 94 0.88 -0.98 1.45
C ALA A 94 1.25 -0.30 0.16
N ARG A 95 0.54 -0.66 -0.92
CA ARG A 95 0.54 0.09 -2.17
C ARG A 95 -0.89 0.50 -2.56
N LYS A 96 -1.04 1.57 -3.33
CA LYS A 96 -2.30 1.99 -3.96
C LYS A 96 -2.02 2.68 -5.28
N ILE A 97 -2.64 2.21 -6.37
CA ILE A 97 -2.55 2.86 -7.68
C ILE A 97 -3.45 4.10 -7.67
N LEU A 98 -2.87 5.27 -7.96
CA LEU A 98 -3.58 6.53 -8.00
C LEU A 98 -3.98 6.86 -9.44
N ARG A 99 -5.28 6.82 -9.76
CA ARG A 99 -5.80 7.30 -11.05
C ARG A 99 -6.06 8.80 -10.98
N MET A 100 -5.80 9.54 -12.06
CA MET A 100 -5.66 11.00 -12.06
C MET A 100 -6.87 11.82 -11.58
N PHE A 101 -8.07 11.24 -11.53
CA PHE A 101 -9.26 11.88 -10.95
C PHE A 101 -9.27 11.97 -9.42
N THR A 102 -8.31 11.36 -8.71
CA THR A 102 -8.30 11.31 -7.24
C THR A 102 -7.68 12.56 -6.59
N LEU A 103 -7.01 13.43 -7.36
CA LEU A 103 -6.15 14.49 -6.79
C LEU A 103 -6.86 15.82 -6.48
N GLN A 104 -8.13 16.01 -6.83
CA GLN A 104 -8.84 17.30 -6.63
C GLN A 104 -9.65 17.42 -5.32
N ARG A 105 -9.83 16.34 -4.54
CA ARG A 105 -10.59 16.41 -3.27
C ARG A 105 -9.84 15.68 -2.16
N ILE A 106 -9.07 16.42 -1.37
CA ILE A 106 -8.62 15.98 -0.04
C ILE A 106 -9.86 15.99 0.88
N ASN A 107 -10.76 15.03 0.69
CA ASN A 107 -11.86 14.66 1.59
C ASN A 107 -12.68 13.52 0.97
N VAL A 108 -12.09 12.33 0.73
CA VAL A 108 -12.88 11.12 0.45
C VAL A 108 -12.13 9.87 0.90
N MET A 109 -12.91 8.98 1.54
CA MET A 109 -12.60 7.65 2.04
C MET A 109 -11.61 6.86 1.19
N PHE A 110 -10.68 6.19 1.86
CA PHE A 110 -9.69 5.38 1.21
C PHE A 110 -10.20 3.94 1.06
N HIS A 111 -10.51 3.56 -0.17
CA HIS A 111 -10.56 2.16 -0.59
C HIS A 111 -9.22 1.77 -1.21
N ASP A 112 -8.75 0.56 -0.91
CA ASP A 112 -7.65 -0.17 -1.56
C ASP A 112 -6.25 0.17 -1.04
N PHE A 113 -5.88 -0.48 0.06
CA PHE A 113 -4.49 -0.65 0.44
C PHE A 113 -4.18 -2.16 0.55
N PHE A 114 -2.95 -2.52 0.20
CA PHE A 114 -2.34 -3.84 0.33
C PHE A 114 -1.45 -3.89 1.59
N ALA A 115 -0.97 -5.03 2.09
CA ALA A 115 0.00 -5.06 3.20
C ALA A 115 1.09 -6.11 2.91
N TRP A 116 2.36 -5.75 3.06
CA TRP A 116 3.53 -6.61 2.95
C TRP A 116 4.27 -6.63 4.27
N ILE A 117 4.86 -7.76 4.62
CA ILE A 117 5.82 -7.92 5.70
C ILE A 117 7.21 -7.85 5.07
N LEU A 118 8.01 -6.85 5.47
CA LEU A 118 9.44 -6.81 5.14
C LEU A 118 10.24 -7.44 6.29
N ASN A 119 10.91 -8.56 6.03
CA ASN A 119 12.02 -9.04 6.85
C ASN A 119 13.28 -8.27 6.46
N LYS A 120 14.06 -7.82 7.45
CA LYS A 120 15.41 -7.25 7.25
C LYS A 120 16.45 -8.35 7.21
#